data_AF-A0A162DFZ0-F1
#
_entry.id   AF-A0A162DFZ0-F1
#
_cell.length_a   1.000
_cell.length_b   1.000
_cell.length_c   1.000
_cell.angle_alpha   90.00
_cell.angle_beta   90.00
_cell.angle_gamma   90.00
#
_symmetry.space_group_name_H-M   'P 1'
#
loop_
_entity.id
_entity.type
_entity.pdbx_description
1 polymer ?
#
loop_
_entity_poly.entity_id
_entity_poly.type
_entity_poly.pdbx_seq_one_letter_code
_entity_poly.pdbx_strand_id
1 'polypeptide(L)'
;MEIVTLYKNELKRIAWRLQYKARVLSKRECRSIEDITPHYHTSKEVDNLILIQELLGEIPTNMGRRIIKDLFIKDYSEAQLAKELNMSQQAVNKWKRKTLNLLSQKVNFWTY
;
A
#
# COMPACT_ATOMS: atom_id res chain seq x y z
N MET A 1 -11.66 -16.44 -40.40
CA MET A 1 -11.13 -17.11 -39.18
C MET A 1 -10.31 -16.16 -38.29
N GLU A 2 -9.61 -15.17 -38.85
CA GLU A 2 -8.69 -14.27 -38.14
C GLU A 2 -9.38 -13.17 -37.30
N ILE A 3 -10.56 -12.70 -37.73
CA ILE A 3 -11.32 -11.68 -37.00
C ILE A 3 -11.85 -12.23 -35.66
N VAL A 4 -12.28 -13.49 -35.65
CA VAL A 4 -12.79 -14.15 -34.43
C VAL A 4 -11.70 -14.35 -33.38
N THR A 5 -10.45 -14.61 -33.81
CA THR A 5 -9.32 -14.74 -32.88
C THR A 5 -8.91 -13.38 -32.29
N LEU A 6 -9.00 -12.30 -33.07
CA LEU A 6 -8.79 -10.94 -32.58
C LEU A 6 -9.80 -10.57 -31.49
N TYR A 7 -11.11 -10.76 -31.73
CA TYR A 7 -12.13 -10.47 -30.72
C TYR A 7 -12.00 -11.34 -29.47
N LYS A 8 -11.63 -12.62 -29.61
CA LYS A 8 -11.34 -13.49 -28.46
C LYS A 8 -10.15 -12.99 -27.63
N ASN A 9 -9.11 -12.46 -28.27
CA ASN A 9 -7.95 -11.91 -27.59
C ASN A 9 -8.26 -10.61 -26.85
N GLU A 10 -9.07 -9.74 -27.45
CA GLU A 10 -9.53 -8.52 -26.78
C GLU A 10 -10.45 -8.82 -25.60
N LEU A 11 -11.36 -9.79 -25.72
CA LEU A 11 -12.18 -10.26 -24.60
C LEU A 11 -11.32 -10.80 -23.44
N LYS A 12 -10.29 -11.60 -23.75
CA LYS A 12 -9.34 -12.09 -22.74
C LYS A 12 -8.60 -10.95 -22.04
N ARG A 13 -8.18 -9.93 -22.78
CA ARG A 13 -7.49 -8.74 -22.22
C ARG A 13 -8.42 -7.95 -21.30
N ILE A 14 -9.67 -7.74 -21.70
CA ILE A 14 -10.67 -7.03 -20.88
C ILE A 14 -10.97 -7.83 -19.60
N ALA A 15 -11.18 -9.15 -19.72
CA ALA A 15 -11.41 -10.03 -18.57
C ALA A 15 -10.21 -10.01 -17.60
N TRP A 16 -8.98 -10.07 -18.12
CA TRP A 16 -7.78 -9.98 -17.30
C TRP A 16 -7.67 -8.64 -16.57
N ARG A 17 -7.95 -7.52 -17.26
CA ARG A 17 -7.96 -6.18 -16.63
C ARG A 17 -9.02 -6.07 -15.55
N LEU A 18 -10.20 -6.65 -15.77
CA LEU A 18 -11.28 -6.67 -14.78
C LEU A 18 -10.89 -7.48 -13.54
N GLN A 19 -10.36 -8.70 -13.73
CA GLN A 19 -9.89 -9.55 -12.63
C GLN A 19 -8.72 -8.91 -11.88
N TYR A 20 -7.78 -8.32 -12.60
CA TYR A 20 -6.65 -7.61 -12.00
C TYR A 20 -7.12 -6.42 -11.18
N LYS A 21 -8.07 -5.61 -11.70
CA LYS A 21 -8.67 -4.50 -10.97
C LYS A 21 -9.39 -4.99 -9.71
N ALA A 22 -10.19 -6.05 -9.80
CA ALA A 22 -10.87 -6.65 -8.65
C ALA A 22 -9.88 -7.20 -7.62
N ARG A 23 -8.79 -7.84 -8.03
CA ARG A 23 -7.72 -8.32 -7.15
C ARG A 23 -6.96 -7.17 -6.49
N VAL A 24 -6.70 -6.09 -7.20
CA VAL A 24 -6.05 -4.89 -6.63
C VAL A 24 -6.99 -4.20 -5.65
N LEU A 25 -8.28 -4.05 -5.98
CA LEU A 25 -9.30 -3.51 -5.08
C LEU A 25 -9.45 -4.38 -3.83
N SER A 26 -9.64 -5.70 -3.97
CA SER A 26 -9.73 -6.63 -2.84
C SER A 26 -8.47 -6.70 -1.97
N LYS A 27 -7.29 -6.38 -2.52
CA LYS A 27 -6.06 -6.24 -1.71
C LYS A 27 -5.96 -4.91 -0.97
N ARG A 28 -6.61 -3.87 -1.48
CA ARG A 28 -6.68 -2.54 -0.85
C ARG A 28 -7.81 -2.49 0.17
N GLU A 29 -8.93 -3.11 -0.16
CA GLU A 29 -10.10 -3.36 0.67
C GLU A 29 -9.92 -4.72 1.33
N CYS A 30 -9.03 -4.79 2.33
CA CYS A 30 -9.19 -5.82 3.34
C CYS A 30 -10.60 -5.64 3.91
N ARG A 31 -11.51 -6.60 3.69
CA ARG A 31 -12.87 -6.60 4.24
C ARG A 31 -12.80 -6.40 5.76
N SER A 32 -13.00 -5.18 6.24
CA SER A 32 -13.72 -5.01 7.49
C SER A 32 -15.18 -5.17 7.13
N ILE A 33 -15.78 -6.23 7.66
CA ILE A 33 -17.22 -6.36 7.78
C ILE A 33 -17.72 -5.05 8.39
N GLU A 34 -18.71 -4.45 7.75
CA GLU A 34 -19.37 -3.23 8.21
C GLU A 34 -19.85 -3.44 9.65
N ASP A 35 -19.08 -2.96 10.63
CA ASP A 35 -19.60 -2.63 11.94
C ASP A 35 -19.90 -1.14 11.92
N ILE A 36 -21.19 -0.84 11.75
CA ILE A 36 -21.77 0.47 12.04
C ILE A 36 -21.69 0.62 13.57
N THR A 37 -20.52 0.97 14.08
CA THR A 37 -20.33 1.36 15.48
C THR A 37 -20.09 2.87 15.56
N PRO A 38 -20.73 3.57 16.51
CA PRO A 38 -20.62 5.01 16.63
C PRO A 38 -19.17 5.41 16.88
N HIS A 39 -18.74 6.49 16.22
CA HIS A 39 -17.40 7.07 16.28
C HIS A 39 -17.11 7.66 17.67
N TYR A 40 -16.86 6.77 18.64
CA TYR A 40 -16.05 7.08 19.80
C TYR A 40 -14.63 6.71 19.42
N HIS A 41 -13.69 7.65 19.51
CA HIS A 41 -12.27 7.35 19.47
C HIS A 41 -11.98 6.33 20.57
N THR A 42 -12.02 5.06 20.19
CA THR A 42 -11.82 3.95 21.11
C THR A 42 -10.34 4.03 21.50
N SER A 43 -9.97 3.73 22.75
CA SER A 43 -8.57 3.69 23.21
C SER A 43 -7.61 3.11 22.15
N LYS A 44 -8.07 2.05 21.46
CA LYS A 44 -7.40 1.38 20.35
C LYS A 44 -6.95 2.28 19.20
N GLU A 45 -7.73 3.30 18.82
CA GLU A 45 -7.35 4.23 17.75
C GLU A 45 -6.19 5.13 18.20
N VAL A 46 -6.21 5.60 19.45
CA VAL A 46 -5.11 6.38 20.03
C VAL A 46 -3.87 5.50 20.18
N ASP A 47 -4.03 4.27 20.66
CA ASP A 47 -2.95 3.28 20.77
C ASP A 47 -2.32 2.99 19.39
N ASN A 48 -3.15 2.86 18.34
CA ASN A 48 -2.68 2.68 16.97
C ASN A 48 -1.91 3.91 16.45
N LEU A 49 -2.35 5.12 16.75
CA LEU A 49 -1.64 6.35 16.35
C LEU A 49 -0.27 6.44 17.03
N ILE A 50 -0.18 6.09 18.32
CA ILE A 50 1.08 6.04 19.06
C ILE A 50 2.01 4.99 18.43
N LEU A 51 1.50 3.77 18.19
CA LEU A 51 2.26 2.70 17.54
C LEU A 51 2.78 3.12 16.15
N ILE A 52 1.95 3.78 15.34
CA ILE A 52 2.35 4.27 14.02
C ILE A 52 3.47 5.31 14.14
N GLN A 53 3.40 6.23 15.11
CA GLN A 53 4.47 7.21 15.34
C GLN A 53 5.77 6.55 15.77
N GLU A 54 5.73 5.57 16.67
CA GLU A 54 6.91 4.81 17.10
C GLU A 54 7.54 4.07 15.92
N LEU A 55 6.74 3.35 15.14
CA LEU A 55 7.22 2.64 13.94
C LEU A 55 7.85 3.58 12.91
N LEU A 56 7.30 4.78 12.71
CA LEU A 56 7.91 5.78 11.83
C LEU A 56 9.23 6.33 12.40
N GLY A 57 9.33 6.46 13.72
CA GLY A 57 10.56 6.83 14.43
C GLY A 57 11.68 5.82 14.20
N GLU A 58 11.34 4.53 14.23
CA GLU A 58 12.26 3.39 14.06
C GLU A 58 12.88 3.28 12.66
N ILE A 59 12.35 4.01 11.66
CA ILE A 59 12.94 4.08 10.32
C ILE A 59 14.17 5.01 10.38
N PRO A 60 15.40 4.50 10.19
CA PRO A 60 16.62 5.29 10.35
C PRO A 60 16.85 6.28 9.20
N THR A 61 16.25 6.02 8.03
CA THR A 61 16.47 6.85 6.84
C THR A 61 15.33 7.85 6.66
N ASN A 62 15.67 9.14 6.60
CA ASN A 62 14.70 10.21 6.32
C ASN A 62 13.93 9.97 5.01
N MET A 63 14.60 9.43 3.99
CA MET A 63 13.98 9.09 2.71
C MET A 63 12.98 7.94 2.84
N GLY A 64 13.33 6.87 3.57
CA GLY A 64 12.41 5.76 3.84
C GLY A 64 11.19 6.21 4.63
N ARG A 65 11.40 7.04 5.66
CA ARG A 65 10.32 7.59 6.50
C ARG A 65 9.38 8.47 5.68
N ARG A 66 9.93 9.36 4.85
CA ARG A 66 9.14 10.21 3.94
C ARG A 66 8.31 9.37 2.97
N ILE A 67 8.93 8.38 2.33
CA ILE A 67 8.24 7.52 1.35
C ILE A 67 7.08 6.75 2.01
N ILE A 68 7.29 6.15 3.19
CA ILE A 68 6.20 5.45 3.88
C ILE A 68 5.10 6.42 4.32
N LYS A 69 5.45 7.58 4.89
CA LYS A 69 4.48 8.60 5.29
C LYS A 69 3.64 9.09 4.10
N ASP A 70 4.27 9.45 3.00
CA ASP A 70 3.57 10.02 1.86
C ASP A 70 2.68 8.97 1.16
N LEU A 71 3.12 7.70 1.09
CA LEU A 71 2.33 6.61 0.49
C LEU A 71 1.14 6.16 1.33
N PHE A 72 1.28 6.08 2.67
CA PHE A 72 0.28 5.44 3.54
C PHE A 72 -0.50 6.40 4.45
N ILE A 73 0.00 7.62 4.68
CA ILE A 73 -0.68 8.61 5.54
C ILE A 73 -1.26 9.76 4.71
N LYS A 74 -0.61 10.11 3.59
CA LYS A 74 -1.06 11.20 2.71
C LYS A 74 -1.69 10.70 1.40
N ASP A 75 -1.89 9.39 1.26
CA ASP A 75 -2.50 8.76 0.08
C ASP A 75 -1.85 9.09 -1.27
N TYR A 76 -0.55 9.39 -1.31
CA TYR A 76 0.15 9.56 -2.58
C TYR A 76 0.27 8.22 -3.30
N SER A 77 0.03 8.23 -4.62
CA SER A 77 0.45 7.12 -5.45
C SER A 77 1.98 7.11 -5.64
N GLU A 78 2.55 5.94 -5.86
CA GLU A 78 3.99 5.80 -6.16
C GLU A 78 4.41 6.65 -7.36
N ALA A 79 3.52 6.84 -8.34
CA ALA A 79 3.78 7.66 -9.52
C ALA A 79 3.81 9.17 -9.20
N GLN A 80 2.92 9.64 -8.33
CA GLN A 80 2.94 11.04 -7.87
C GLN A 80 4.19 11.31 -7.02
N LEU A 81 4.49 10.40 -6.09
CA LEU A 81 5.64 10.53 -5.22
C LEU A 81 6.97 10.43 -5.99
N ALA A 82 7.03 9.58 -7.02
CA ALA A 82 8.17 9.49 -7.94
C ALA A 82 8.45 10.83 -8.62
N LYS A 83 7.41 11.52 -9.09
CA LYS A 83 7.54 12.86 -9.69
C LYS A 83 8.03 13.89 -8.66
N GLU A 84 7.45 13.88 -7.46
CA GLU A 84 7.81 14.83 -6.40
C GLU A 84 9.27 14.64 -5.92
N LEU A 85 9.72 13.39 -5.82
CA LEU A 85 11.08 13.04 -5.39
C LEU A 85 12.11 13.01 -6.53
N ASN A 86 11.70 13.37 -7.76
CA ASN A 86 12.52 13.31 -8.96
C ASN A 86 13.25 11.97 -9.13
N MET A 87 12.53 10.86 -8.96
CA MET A 87 13.06 9.50 -9.10
C MET A 87 12.10 8.60 -9.87
N SER A 88 12.57 7.44 -10.32
CA SER A 88 11.70 6.49 -11.00
C SER A 88 10.71 5.85 -10.00
N GLN A 89 9.54 5.46 -10.48
CA GLN A 89 8.58 4.69 -9.68
C GLN A 89 9.20 3.39 -9.11
N GLN A 90 10.13 2.78 -9.87
CA GLN A 90 10.87 1.61 -9.41
C GLN A 90 11.77 1.92 -8.21
N ALA A 91 12.41 3.10 -8.18
CA ALA A 91 13.21 3.55 -7.04
C ALA A 91 12.33 3.75 -5.80
N VAL A 92 11.15 4.37 -5.94
CA VAL A 92 10.16 4.50 -4.85
C VAL A 92 9.75 3.12 -4.32
N ASN A 93 9.41 2.18 -5.21
CA ASN A 93 9.02 0.82 -4.81
C ASN A 93 10.18 0.07 -4.13
N LYS A 94 11.42 0.26 -4.57
CA LYS A 94 12.62 -0.32 -3.92
C LYS A 94 12.78 0.21 -2.50
N TRP A 95 12.63 1.52 -2.31
CA TRP A 95 12.64 2.13 -0.98
C TRP A 95 11.50 1.62 -0.11
N LYS A 96 10.26 1.60 -0.63
CA LYS A 96 9.09 1.05 0.07
C LYS A 96 9.36 -0.36 0.58
N ARG A 97 9.83 -1.26 -0.28
CA ARG A 97 10.17 -2.64 0.11
C ARG A 97 11.28 -2.71 1.15
N LYS A 98 12.37 -1.95 0.95
CA LYS A 98 13.49 -1.92 1.89
C LYS A 98 13.04 -1.48 3.29
N THR A 99 12.24 -0.43 3.36
CA THR A 99 11.76 0.13 4.63
C THR A 99 10.75 -0.78 5.30
N LEU A 100 9.81 -1.37 4.56
CA LEU A 100 8.85 -2.34 5.12
C LEU A 100 9.54 -3.61 5.62
N ASN A 101 10.56 -4.11 4.92
CA ASN A 101 11.32 -5.27 5.38
C ASN A 101 12.06 -4.97 6.70
N LEU A 102 12.66 -3.78 6.82
CA LEU A 102 13.29 -3.34 8.07
C LEU A 102 12.28 -3.28 9.22
N LEU A 103 11.10 -2.71 8.96
CA LEU A 103 10.03 -2.63 9.95
C LEU A 103 9.55 -4.03 10.34
N SER A 104 9.35 -4.93 9.39
CA SER A 104 8.93 -6.32 9.68
C SER A 104 9.95 -7.07 10.52
N GLN A 105 11.25 -6.91 10.26
CA GLN A 105 12.29 -7.52 11.10
C GLN A 105 12.25 -7.00 12.53
N LYS A 106 11.97 -5.70 12.72
CA LYS A 106 11.80 -5.12 14.04
C LYS A 106 10.50 -5.58 14.71
N VAL A 107 9.37 -5.56 14.01
CA VAL A 107 8.06 -5.98 14.55
C VAL A 107 8.09 -7.44 15.01
N ASN A 108 8.74 -8.34 14.25
CA ASN A 108 8.92 -9.74 14.66
C ASN A 108 9.72 -9.91 15.95
N PHE A 109 10.56 -8.92 16.33
CA PHE A 109 11.28 -8.92 17.60
C PHE A 109 10.37 -8.61 18.79
N TRP A 110 9.28 -7.86 18.59
CA TRP A 110 8.32 -7.52 19.65
C TRP A 110 7.28 -8.63 19.92
N THR A 111 7.22 -9.66 19.07
CA THR A 111 6.27 -10.78 19.17
C THR A 111 6.83 -12.01 19.90
N TYR A 112 7.90 -11.88 20.67
CA TYR A 112 8.51 -12.93 21.49
C TYR A 112 8.51 -12.57 22.98
#